data_AF-A0A354X452-F1
#
_entry.id   AF-A0A354X452-F1
#
_cell.length_a   1.000
_cell.length_b   1.000
_cell.length_c   1.000
_cell.angle_alpha   90.00
_cell.angle_beta   90.00
_cell.angle_gamma   90.00
#
_symmetry.space_group_name_H-M   'P 1'
#
loop_
_entity.id
_entity.type
_entity.pdbx_description
1 polymer ?
#
loop_
_entity_poly.entity_id
_entity_poly.type
_entity_poly.pdbx_seq_one_letter_code
_entity_poly.pdbx_strand_id
1 'polypeptide(L)' 'YGNVYFLQKMLAPKNIPLAGKRCLVSGSGNVAQYTCEKLIELGAIPVTLSDSDG' A
#
# COMPACT_ATOMS: atom_id res chain seq x y z
N TYR A 1 -7.61 3.12 4.07
CA TYR A 1 -6.47 4.04 4.35
C TYR A 1 -5.71 3.72 5.64
N GLY A 2 -6.39 3.38 6.75
CA GLY A 2 -5.73 3.15 8.05
C GLY A 2 -4.51 2.22 8.00
N ASN A 3 -4.57 1.13 7.23
CA ASN A 3 -3.43 0.22 7.05
C ASN A 3 -2.17 0.91 6.50
N VAL A 4 -2.31 1.81 5.52
CA VAL A 4 -1.17 2.53 4.93
C VAL A 4 -0.55 3.51 5.93
N TYR A 5 -1.37 4.19 6.72
CA TYR A 5 -0.85 5.06 7.78
C TYR A 5 -0.15 4.26 8.88
N PHE A 6 -0.68 3.09 9.24
CA PHE A 6 -0.03 2.20 10.19
C PHE A 6 1.35 1.78 9.69
N LEU A 7 1.44 1.32 8.43
CA LEU A 7 2.71 1.02 7.77
C LEU A 7 3.68 2.22 7.79
N GLN A 8 3.20 3.41 7.42
CA GLN A 8 4.00 4.64 7.44
C GLN A 8 4.58 4.92 8.84
N LYS A 9 3.77 4.74 9.89
CA LYS A 9 4.23 4.91 11.28
C LYS A 9 5.21 3.83 11.73
N MET A 10 5.07 2.59 11.25
CA MET A 10 6.04 1.52 11.53
C MET A 10 7.40 1.75 10.83
N LEU A 11 7.38 2.37 9.65
CA LEU A 11 8.58 2.64 8.86
C LEU A 11 9.31 3.92 9.29
N ALA A 12 8.59 4.89 9.86
CA ALA A 12 9.16 6.18 10.26
C ALA A 12 10.36 6.09 11.22
N PRO A 13 10.34 5.28 12.31
CA PRO A 13 11.51 5.13 13.19
C PRO A 13 12.74 4.51 12.50
N LYS A 14 12.53 3.84 11.36
CA LYS A 14 13.59 3.21 10.58
C LYS A 14 14.10 4.12 9.45
N ASN A 15 13.59 5.35 9.34
CA ASN A 15 13.87 6.27 8.24
C ASN A 15 13.62 5.66 6.85
N ILE A 16 12.62 4.78 6.73
CA ILE A 16 12.27 4.15 5.45
C ILE A 16 11.09 4.92 4.84
N PRO A 17 11.28 5.66 3.73
CA PRO A 17 10.18 6.31 3.04
C PRO A 17 9.33 5.30 2.26
N LEU A 18 8.03 5.57 2.16
CA LEU A 18 7.10 4.85 1.27
C LEU A 18 7.28 5.24 -0.20
N ALA A 19 7.69 6.48 -0.47
CA ALA A 19 7.89 6.97 -1.83
C ALA A 19 8.90 6.11 -2.59
N GLY A 20 8.54 5.70 -3.81
CA GLY A 20 9.33 4.82 -4.68
C GLY A 20 9.35 3.35 -4.27
N LYS A 21 8.71 2.94 -3.17
CA LYS A 21 8.65 1.53 -2.78
C LYS A 21 7.65 0.77 -3.61
N ARG A 22 8.06 -0.41 -4.09
CA ARG A 22 7.15 -1.37 -4.72
C ARG A 22 6.39 -2.12 -3.64
N CYS A 23 5.07 -2.10 -3.72
CA CYS A 23 4.18 -2.71 -2.74
C CYS A 23 3.34 -3.80 -3.41
N LEU A 24 3.33 -4.99 -2.83
CA LEU A 24 2.41 -6.04 -3.22
C LEU A 24 1.12 -5.85 -2.42
N VAL A 25 -0.01 -5.73 -3.12
CA VAL A 25 -1.35 -5.69 -2.53
C VAL A 25 -2.11 -6.90 -3.05
N SER A 26 -2.79 -7.61 -2.16
CA SER A 26 -3.67 -8.74 -2.49
C SER A 26 -5.11 -8.35 -2.19
N GLY A 27 -6.04 -8.93 -2.94
CA GLY A 27 -7.46 -8.58 -2.90
C GLY A 27 -7.83 -7.46 -3.88
N SER A 28 -9.12 -7.38 -4.20
CA SER A 28 -9.67 -6.47 -5.21
C SER A 28 -10.87 -5.65 -4.69
N GLY A 29 -11.30 -5.92 -3.44
CA GLY A 29 -12.39 -5.19 -2.80
C GLY A 29 -12.00 -3.79 -2.31
N ASN A 30 -12.96 -3.09 -1.69
CA ASN A 30 -12.80 -1.70 -1.23
C ASN A 30 -11.50 -1.46 -0.45
N VAL A 31 -11.15 -2.35 0.47
CA VAL A 31 -9.94 -2.19 1.29
C VAL A 31 -8.66 -2.19 0.44
N ALA A 32 -8.57 -3.07 -0.56
CA ALA A 32 -7.42 -3.15 -1.46
C ALA A 32 -7.34 -1.91 -2.36
N GLN A 33 -8.47 -1.50 -2.95
CA GLN A 33 -8.54 -0.31 -3.81
C GLN A 33 -8.10 0.96 -3.07
N TYR A 34 -8.66 1.21 -1.88
CA TYR A 34 -8.26 2.34 -1.05
C TYR A 34 -6.83 2.19 -0.51
N THR A 35 -6.30 0.97 -0.40
CA THR A 35 -4.89 0.78 -0.03
C THR A 35 -3.98 1.21 -1.18
N CYS A 36 -4.29 0.81 -2.42
CA CYS A 36 -3.58 1.25 -3.62
C CYS A 36 -3.68 2.77 -3.83
N GLU A 37 -4.87 3.35 -3.72
CA GLU A 37 -5.09 4.81 -3.83
C GLU A 37 -4.17 5.57 -2.87
N LYS A 38 -4.17 5.17 -1.60
CA LYS A 38 -3.34 5.86 -0.60
C LYS A 38 -1.84 5.60 -0.76
N LEU A 39 -1.45 4.44 -1.24
CA LEU A 39 -0.05 4.16 -1.58
C LEU A 39 0.43 5.08 -2.72
N ILE A 40 -0.38 5.23 -3.76
CA ILE A 40 -0.09 6.11 -4.90
C ILE A 40 0.02 7.58 -4.45
N GLU A 41 -0.91 8.07 -3.63
CA GLU A 41 -0.85 9.42 -3.06
C GLU A 41 0.45 9.68 -2.28
N LEU A 42 1.00 8.65 -1.62
CA LEU A 42 2.25 8.74 -0.86
C LEU A 42 3.50 8.43 -1.72
N GLY A 43 3.34 8.30 -3.03
CA GLY A 43 4.40 8.04 -3.99
C GLY A 43 4.92 6.60 -4.01
N ALA A 44 4.26 5.67 -3.32
CA ALA A 44 4.56 4.24 -3.43
C ALA A 44 3.96 3.66 -4.73
N ILE A 45 4.45 2.49 -5.13
CA ILE A 45 4.14 1.84 -6.41
C ILE A 45 3.48 0.50 -6.11
N PRO A 46 2.15 0.41 -5.97
CA PRO A 46 1.46 -0.87 -5.91
C PRO A 46 1.66 -1.62 -7.24
N VAL A 47 2.10 -2.87 -7.20
CA VAL A 47 2.43 -3.66 -8.42
C VAL A 47 1.60 -4.93 -8.59
N THR A 48 0.73 -5.26 -7.63
CA THR A 48 -0.20 -6.37 -7.72
C THR A 48 -1.56 -5.99 -7.14
N LEU A 49 -2.58 -6.68 -7.63
CA LEU A 49 -3.89 -6.91 -7.02
C LEU A 49 -4.21 -8.39 -7.27
N SER A 50 -5.15 -8.95 -6.52
CA SER A 50 -5.60 -10.34 -6.71
C SER A 50 -7.09 -10.45 -6.41
N ASP A 51 -7.76 -11.49 -6.90
CA ASP A 51 -9.11 -11.83 -6.48
C ASP A 51 -9.23 -13.32 -6.10
N SER A 52 -10.43 -13.89 -6.14
CA SER A 52 -10.65 -15.31 -5.84
C SER A 52 -10.10 -16.26 -6.89
N ASP A 53 -9.92 -15.79 -8.12
CA ASP A 53 -9.53 -16.59 -9.28
C ASP A 53 -8.06 -16.33 -9.71
N GLY A 54 -7.46 -15.24 -9.22
CA GLY A 54 -6.03 -14.94 -9.43
C GLY A 54 -5.71 -13.47 -9.30
#